data_AF-U2PJ54-F1
#
_entry.id   AF-U2PJ54-F1
#
_cell.length_a   1.000
_cell.length_b   1.000
_cell.length_c   1.000
_cell.angle_alpha   90.00
_cell.angle_beta   90.00
_cell.angle_gamma   90.00
#
_symmetry.space_group_name_H-M   'P 1'
#
loop_
_entity.id
_entity.type
_entity.pdbx_description
1 polymer ?
#
loop_
_entity_poly.entity_id
_entity_poly.type
_entity_poly.pdbx_seq_one_letter_code
_entity_poly.pdbx_strand_id
1 'polypeptide(L)'
;MSDINYKELFEHYYQKDYDFNTSSLSAEQIKDIKQTARQMRVDYALAPMGTSIFNWILNQNSNIRFELVPFDSENIDGMLYVPTTGKDCAYIILNVNKPLINQIFTAAHEFYHYIKDYKKFRETPYICDFNKLKDINEMCASRFAAELLLPEEALLREIKDYLVNMKIPDTSKMTFHQYATLMIFLTVKYQMPLKAVIYRLAEEGYIKNIEEYIKNYEFIKNVLREIEIFKKRVEELYKKENNYVLPYSSTYVDMERAFSTGNASREEILEDAKKLELDMKLIDDILAQDTEEDDEETDDEELFALIRAKRG
;
A
#
# COMPACT_ATOMS: atom_id res chain seq x y z
N MET A 1 -25.37 25.67 3.13
CA MET A 1 -25.40 24.37 3.84
C MET A 1 -26.10 23.38 2.93
N SER A 2 -25.36 22.84 1.96
CA SER A 2 -25.80 21.69 1.17
C SER A 2 -25.32 20.46 1.92
N ASP A 3 -26.23 19.60 2.35
CA ASP A 3 -25.89 18.28 2.88
C ASP A 3 -25.16 17.50 1.78
N ILE A 4 -23.82 17.52 1.83
CA ILE A 4 -22.99 16.65 1.02
C ILE A 4 -23.34 15.22 1.47
N ASN A 5 -23.89 14.43 0.55
CA ASN A 5 -24.23 13.05 0.84
C ASN A 5 -22.93 12.23 0.93
N TYR A 6 -22.29 12.27 2.10
CA TYR A 6 -21.02 11.60 2.39
C TYR A 6 -21.04 10.10 2.09
N LYS A 7 -22.24 9.49 2.04
CA LYS A 7 -22.42 8.08 1.65
C LYS A 7 -22.21 7.86 0.15
N GLU A 8 -22.69 8.76 -0.70
CA GLU A 8 -22.44 8.73 -2.15
C GLU A 8 -20.99 9.07 -2.49
N LEU A 9 -20.38 10.02 -1.77
CA LEU A 9 -18.96 10.33 -1.88
C LEU A 9 -18.12 9.09 -1.57
N PHE A 10 -18.43 8.40 -0.46
CA PHE A 10 -17.74 7.18 -0.05
C PHE A 10 -17.92 6.00 -1.03
N GLU A 11 -19.12 5.82 -1.59
CA GLU A 11 -19.37 4.79 -2.62
C GLU A 11 -18.59 5.07 -3.93
N HIS A 12 -18.27 6.34 -4.19
CA HIS A 12 -17.47 6.75 -5.33
C HIS A 12 -15.99 6.36 -5.21
N TYR A 13 -15.39 6.55 -4.03
CA TYR A 13 -13.95 6.35 -3.78
C TYR A 13 -13.56 4.96 -3.23
N TYR A 14 -14.53 4.08 -3.01
CA TYR A 14 -14.31 2.81 -2.34
C TYR A 14 -13.96 1.64 -3.31
N GLN A 15 -13.03 0.77 -2.89
CA GLN A 15 -12.60 -0.46 -3.58
C GLN A 15 -13.17 -1.72 -2.91
N LYS A 16 -13.77 -2.63 -3.71
CA LYS A 16 -14.08 -4.01 -3.27
C LYS A 16 -12.80 -4.85 -3.24
N ASP A 17 -12.80 -5.96 -2.49
CA ASP A 17 -11.72 -6.96 -2.37
C ASP A 17 -10.70 -6.99 -3.52
N TYR A 18 -9.40 -7.06 -3.20
CA TYR A 18 -8.33 -7.16 -4.20
C TYR A 18 -8.63 -8.23 -5.26
N ASP A 19 -8.75 -7.80 -6.52
CA ASP A 19 -8.75 -8.71 -7.65
C ASP A 19 -7.32 -9.09 -8.00
N PHE A 20 -6.85 -10.14 -7.32
CA PHE A 20 -5.56 -10.75 -7.62
C PHE A 20 -5.55 -11.47 -8.98
N ASN A 21 -6.70 -11.68 -9.63
CA ASN A 21 -6.75 -12.34 -10.93
C ASN A 21 -6.55 -11.32 -12.05
N THR A 22 -5.30 -11.07 -12.44
CA THR A 22 -5.00 -10.05 -13.45
C THR A 22 -5.09 -10.56 -14.90
N SER A 23 -5.85 -11.63 -15.17
CA SER A 23 -5.88 -12.33 -16.47
C SER A 23 -6.38 -11.47 -17.63
N SER A 24 -7.17 -10.43 -17.34
CA SER A 24 -7.73 -9.53 -18.35
C SER A 24 -6.77 -8.39 -18.74
N LEU A 25 -5.59 -8.29 -18.11
CA LEU A 25 -4.58 -7.29 -18.47
C LEU A 25 -3.90 -7.64 -19.80
N SER A 26 -3.73 -6.64 -20.66
CA SER A 26 -2.99 -6.78 -21.90
C SER A 26 -1.48 -6.91 -21.65
N ALA A 27 -0.76 -7.50 -22.62
CA ALA A 27 0.70 -7.63 -22.55
C ALA A 27 1.41 -6.28 -22.40
N GLU A 28 0.89 -5.21 -23.01
CA GLU A 28 1.47 -3.87 -22.90
C GLU A 28 1.27 -3.27 -21.50
N GLN A 29 0.09 -3.47 -20.88
CA GLN A 29 -0.14 -3.05 -19.49
C GLN A 29 0.80 -3.78 -18.52
N ILE A 30 0.96 -5.10 -18.68
CA ILE A 30 1.88 -5.90 -17.86
C ILE A 30 3.31 -5.39 -18.01
N LYS A 31 3.74 -5.10 -19.25
CA LYS A 31 5.07 -4.57 -19.53
C LYS A 31 5.30 -3.20 -18.91
N ASP A 32 4.34 -2.28 -19.01
CA ASP A 32 4.41 -0.95 -18.39
C ASP A 32 4.50 -1.03 -16.86
N ILE A 33 3.70 -1.92 -16.24
CA ILE A 33 3.73 -2.17 -14.80
C ILE A 33 5.10 -2.69 -14.36
N LYS A 34 5.63 -3.72 -15.06
CA LYS A 34 6.96 -4.28 -14.81
C LYS A 34 8.05 -3.21 -14.92
N GLN A 35 7.99 -2.40 -15.97
CA GLN A 35 8.96 -1.32 -16.18
C GLN A 35 8.86 -0.27 -15.07
N THR A 36 7.66 0.14 -14.69
CA THR A 36 7.41 1.14 -13.63
C THR A 36 7.95 0.64 -12.29
N ALA A 37 7.58 -0.58 -11.87
CA ALA A 37 8.06 -1.18 -10.63
C ALA A 37 9.59 -1.32 -10.62
N ARG A 38 10.21 -1.71 -11.74
CA ARG A 38 11.66 -1.81 -11.86
C ARG A 38 12.37 -0.47 -11.73
N GLN A 39 11.82 0.60 -12.32
CA GLN A 39 12.36 1.96 -12.19
C GLN A 39 12.26 2.47 -10.75
N MET A 40 11.18 2.16 -10.05
CA MET A 40 10.98 2.54 -8.66
C MET A 40 11.89 1.78 -7.69
N ARG A 41 12.32 0.58 -8.06
CA ARG A 41 13.17 -0.29 -7.23
C ARG A 41 14.66 -0.11 -7.46
N VAL A 42 15.14 0.96 -8.12
CA VAL A 42 16.58 1.13 -8.43
C VAL A 42 17.45 0.95 -7.18
N ASP A 43 17.10 1.58 -6.06
CA ASP A 43 17.88 1.49 -4.82
C ASP A 43 17.71 0.15 -4.08
N TYR A 44 16.56 -0.50 -4.25
CA TYR A 44 16.25 -1.80 -3.62
C TYR A 44 16.77 -2.99 -4.43
N ALA A 45 16.95 -2.81 -5.73
CA ALA A 45 17.20 -3.88 -6.70
C ALA A 45 16.31 -5.11 -6.43
N LEU A 46 16.91 -6.20 -5.96
CA LEU A 46 16.24 -7.49 -5.72
C LEU A 46 16.05 -7.80 -4.24
N ALA A 47 16.36 -6.85 -3.35
CA ALA A 47 16.15 -7.00 -1.92
C ALA A 47 14.65 -6.97 -1.58
N PRO A 48 14.18 -7.80 -0.62
CA PRO A 48 12.81 -7.73 -0.14
C PRO A 48 12.49 -6.36 0.48
N MET A 49 11.35 -5.78 0.09
CA MET A 49 10.94 -4.45 0.57
C MET A 49 10.09 -4.56 1.84
N GLY A 50 8.98 -5.33 1.80
CA GLY A 50 8.10 -5.58 2.94
C GLY A 50 7.74 -4.31 3.72
N THR A 51 7.86 -4.30 5.05
CA THR A 51 7.58 -3.13 5.90
C THR A 51 8.36 -1.86 5.55
N SER A 52 9.49 -1.96 4.84
CA SER A 52 10.23 -0.78 4.38
C SER A 52 9.47 0.00 3.29
N ILE A 53 8.37 -0.56 2.74
CA ILE A 53 7.50 0.11 1.77
C ILE A 53 6.99 1.45 2.30
N PHE A 54 6.64 1.54 3.58
CA PHE A 54 6.02 2.76 4.14
C PHE A 54 7.01 3.93 4.09
N ASN A 55 8.21 3.74 4.67
CA ASN A 55 9.26 4.75 4.60
C ASN A 55 9.72 4.98 3.15
N TRP A 56 9.79 3.94 2.31
CA TRP A 56 10.17 4.10 0.91
C TRP A 56 9.18 5.01 0.15
N ILE A 57 7.86 4.83 0.35
CA ILE A 57 6.81 5.68 -0.23
C ILE A 57 6.97 7.13 0.23
N LEU A 58 7.13 7.38 1.54
CA LEU A 58 7.34 8.73 2.07
C LEU A 58 8.58 9.41 1.49
N ASN A 59 9.62 8.64 1.16
CA ASN A 59 10.82 9.16 0.51
C ASN A 59 10.64 9.42 -1.00
N GLN A 60 9.57 8.94 -1.64
CA GLN A 60 9.32 9.20 -3.06
C GLN A 60 8.77 10.61 -3.29
N ASN A 61 7.96 11.13 -2.35
CA ASN A 61 7.39 12.46 -2.45
C ASN A 61 7.06 13.00 -1.05
N SER A 62 7.56 14.20 -0.73
CA SER A 62 7.32 14.91 0.53
C SER A 62 5.87 15.32 0.74
N ASN A 63 4.98 15.10 -0.23
CA ASN A 63 3.56 15.38 -0.16
C ASN A 63 2.71 14.15 0.15
N ILE A 64 3.30 12.96 0.29
CA ILE A 64 2.54 11.77 0.70
C ILE A 64 2.51 11.68 2.23
N ARG A 65 1.34 11.37 2.76
CA ARG A 65 1.10 11.13 4.19
C ARG A 65 0.38 9.81 4.37
N PHE A 66 0.59 9.17 5.52
CA PHE A 66 -0.13 7.96 5.90
C PHE A 66 -1.10 8.25 7.03
N GLU A 67 -2.27 7.62 6.94
CA GLU A 67 -3.29 7.65 8.00
C GLU A 67 -3.68 6.23 8.40
N LEU A 68 -4.00 6.05 9.68
CA LEU A 68 -4.41 4.76 10.26
C LEU A 68 -5.83 4.87 10.80
N VAL A 69 -6.78 4.25 10.12
CA VAL A 69 -8.21 4.36 10.44
C VAL A 69 -8.83 2.97 10.66
N PRO A 70 -9.63 2.77 11.73
CA PRO A 70 -10.39 1.54 11.90
C PRO A 70 -11.63 1.60 11.01
N PHE A 71 -11.58 1.02 9.82
CA PHE A 71 -12.77 0.85 9.00
C PHE A 71 -13.50 -0.42 9.44
N ASP A 72 -14.79 -0.27 9.75
CA ASP A 72 -15.64 -1.38 10.22
C ASP A 72 -16.04 -2.34 9.10
N SER A 73 -16.01 -1.90 7.85
CA SER A 73 -16.29 -2.78 6.72
C SER A 73 -15.07 -3.67 6.43
N GLU A 74 -15.28 -4.99 6.48
CA GLU A 74 -14.26 -5.98 6.15
C GLU A 74 -13.77 -5.91 4.71
N ASN A 75 -14.50 -5.24 3.83
CA ASN A 75 -14.12 -5.17 2.42
C ASN A 75 -13.15 -3.99 2.16
N ILE A 76 -12.82 -3.15 3.15
CA ILE A 76 -11.92 -1.99 2.99
C ILE A 76 -10.55 -2.36 3.52
N ASP A 77 -9.55 -2.37 2.65
CA ASP A 77 -8.15 -2.55 3.04
C ASP A 77 -7.41 -1.21 3.17
N GLY A 78 -7.74 -0.24 2.31
CA GLY A 78 -7.26 1.14 2.39
C GLY A 78 -7.97 2.07 1.41
N MET A 79 -7.49 3.30 1.32
CA MET A 79 -8.01 4.33 0.42
C MET A 79 -6.93 5.38 0.15
N LEU A 80 -6.80 5.82 -1.11
CA LEU A 80 -6.11 7.05 -1.47
C LEU A 80 -7.08 8.23 -1.44
N TYR A 81 -6.75 9.27 -0.68
CA TYR A 81 -7.44 10.54 -0.66
C TYR A 81 -6.51 11.66 -1.12
N VAL A 82 -6.95 12.44 -2.09
CA VAL A 82 -6.24 13.63 -2.60
C VAL A 82 -7.23 14.79 -2.54
N PRO A 83 -7.00 15.81 -1.69
CA PRO A 83 -7.85 17.00 -1.63
C PRO A 83 -7.90 17.72 -2.97
N THR A 84 -9.02 18.38 -3.26
CA THR A 84 -9.24 19.11 -4.53
C THR A 84 -8.70 20.54 -4.52
N THR A 85 -8.44 21.09 -3.34
CA THR A 85 -8.01 22.47 -3.08
C THR A 85 -7.06 22.47 -1.87
N GLY A 86 -6.01 23.30 -1.90
CA GLY A 86 -4.94 23.30 -0.89
C GLY A 86 -3.65 22.60 -1.33
N LYS A 87 -2.65 22.56 -0.42
CA LYS A 87 -1.33 21.96 -0.65
C LYS A 87 -1.49 20.57 -1.31
N ASP A 88 -0.63 20.29 -2.29
CA ASP A 88 -0.58 19.10 -3.17
C ASP A 88 -0.38 17.74 -2.43
N CYS A 89 -0.97 17.55 -1.25
CA CYS A 89 -0.78 16.44 -0.34
C CYS A 89 -1.74 15.27 -0.64
N ALA A 90 -1.21 14.06 -0.64
CA ALA A 90 -1.98 12.84 -0.82
C ALA A 90 -1.90 11.96 0.43
N TYR A 91 -3.06 11.49 0.88
CA TYR A 91 -3.20 10.66 2.07
C TYR A 91 -3.47 9.21 1.66
N ILE A 92 -2.54 8.32 2.01
CA ILE A 92 -2.75 6.88 1.93
C ILE A 92 -3.29 6.42 3.28
N ILE A 93 -4.58 6.10 3.32
CA ILE A 93 -5.29 5.71 4.53
C ILE A 93 -5.35 4.18 4.59
N LEU A 94 -4.83 3.58 5.66
CA LEU A 94 -4.78 2.13 5.85
C LEU A 94 -5.78 1.67 6.90
N ASN A 95 -6.44 0.53 6.66
CA ASN A 95 -7.34 -0.05 7.64
C ASN A 95 -6.57 -0.76 8.78
N VAL A 96 -6.62 -0.21 10.00
CA VAL A 96 -5.97 -0.84 11.17
C VAL A 96 -6.63 -2.13 11.61
N ASN A 97 -7.85 -2.43 11.14
CA ASN A 97 -8.49 -3.71 11.42
C ASN A 97 -7.88 -4.85 10.62
N LYS A 98 -7.04 -4.55 9.61
CA LYS A 98 -6.39 -5.53 8.76
C LYS A 98 -5.00 -5.90 9.26
N PRO A 99 -4.55 -7.15 9.04
CA PRO A 99 -3.21 -7.57 9.40
C PRO A 99 -2.12 -6.69 8.75
N LEU A 100 -0.97 -6.56 9.39
CA LEU A 100 0.16 -5.79 8.87
C LEU A 100 0.56 -6.21 7.45
N ILE A 101 0.55 -7.51 7.15
CA ILE A 101 0.85 -8.02 5.80
C ILE A 101 -0.13 -7.52 4.73
N ASN A 102 -1.39 -7.30 5.10
CA ASN A 102 -2.37 -6.68 4.22
C ASN A 102 -2.06 -5.19 4.06
N GLN A 103 -1.79 -4.48 5.16
CA GLN A 103 -1.44 -3.05 5.11
C GLN A 103 -0.20 -2.75 4.26
N ILE A 104 0.81 -3.64 4.25
CA ILE A 104 1.99 -3.54 3.35
C ILE A 104 1.56 -3.60 1.89
N PHE A 105 0.71 -4.57 1.53
CA PHE A 105 0.22 -4.72 0.16
C PHE A 105 -0.66 -3.53 -0.24
N THR A 106 -1.55 -3.10 0.65
CA THR A 106 -2.40 -1.92 0.49
C THR A 106 -1.58 -0.67 0.23
N ALA A 107 -0.54 -0.41 1.00
CA ALA A 107 0.30 0.77 0.79
C ALA A 107 0.92 0.79 -0.63
N ALA A 108 1.41 -0.35 -1.11
CA ALA A 108 1.93 -0.46 -2.47
C ALA A 108 0.83 -0.30 -3.55
N HIS A 109 -0.38 -0.79 -3.28
CA HIS A 109 -1.55 -0.66 -4.16
C HIS A 109 -2.02 0.80 -4.25
N GLU A 110 -2.25 1.48 -3.13
CA GLU A 110 -2.66 2.89 -3.12
C GLU A 110 -1.58 3.79 -3.72
N PHE A 111 -0.30 3.45 -3.52
CA PHE A 111 0.79 4.17 -4.16
C PHE A 111 0.74 4.06 -5.70
N TYR A 112 0.27 2.94 -6.27
CA TYR A 112 0.04 2.85 -7.71
C TYR A 112 -1.00 3.85 -8.19
N HIS A 113 -2.12 3.95 -7.47
CA HIS A 113 -3.15 4.93 -7.76
C HIS A 113 -2.60 6.35 -7.69
N TYR A 114 -1.79 6.64 -6.67
CA TYR A 114 -1.11 7.92 -6.58
C TYR A 114 -0.27 8.19 -7.84
N ILE A 115 0.65 7.31 -8.24
CA ILE A 115 1.54 7.60 -9.38
C ILE A 115 0.83 7.67 -10.75
N LYS A 116 -0.25 6.90 -10.96
CA LYS A 116 -0.94 6.83 -12.26
C LYS A 116 -2.09 7.82 -12.38
N ASP A 117 -2.80 8.07 -11.29
CA ASP A 117 -3.98 8.93 -11.30
C ASP A 117 -3.60 10.39 -10.97
N TYR A 118 -2.56 10.66 -10.17
CA TYR A 118 -2.07 12.02 -9.86
C TYR A 118 -1.68 12.85 -11.08
N LYS A 119 -1.10 12.25 -12.14
CA LYS A 119 -0.83 12.96 -13.40
C LYS A 119 -2.10 13.34 -14.17
N LYS A 120 -3.18 12.55 -14.08
CA LYS A 120 -4.47 12.87 -14.70
C LYS A 120 -5.21 13.98 -13.94
N PHE A 121 -5.04 14.04 -12.61
CA PHE A 121 -5.66 15.05 -11.77
C PHE A 121 -5.10 16.48 -11.97
N ARG A 122 -3.82 16.63 -12.35
CA ARG A 122 -3.22 17.95 -12.64
C ARG A 122 -3.60 18.57 -13.99
N GLU A 123 -3.85 17.77 -15.02
CA GLU A 123 -3.99 18.29 -16.40
C GLU A 123 -5.44 18.56 -16.83
N THR A 124 -6.42 17.97 -16.14
CA THR A 124 -7.86 18.21 -16.37
C THR A 124 -8.66 17.94 -15.10
N PRO A 125 -9.47 18.88 -14.56
CA PRO A 125 -10.42 18.58 -13.50
C PRO A 125 -11.50 17.68 -14.10
N TYR A 126 -11.32 16.37 -13.97
CA TYR A 126 -12.23 15.36 -14.48
C TYR A 126 -12.86 14.63 -13.32
N ILE A 127 -14.18 14.76 -13.21
CA ILE A 127 -15.01 13.89 -12.38
C ILE A 127 -14.98 12.52 -13.06
N CYS A 128 -14.18 11.60 -12.51
CA CYS A 128 -14.04 10.26 -13.07
C CYS A 128 -15.38 9.53 -13.00
N ASP A 129 -15.91 9.12 -14.15
CA ASP A 129 -16.95 8.10 -14.20
C ASP A 129 -16.30 6.74 -13.93
N PHE A 130 -16.15 6.42 -12.64
CA PHE A 130 -15.43 5.26 -12.12
C PHE A 130 -16.00 3.90 -12.54
N ASN A 131 -17.18 3.82 -13.15
CA ASN A 131 -17.87 2.56 -13.38
C ASN A 131 -17.33 1.71 -14.55
N LYS A 132 -16.48 2.26 -15.44
CA LYS A 132 -15.93 1.51 -16.60
C LYS A 132 -14.43 1.15 -16.49
N LEU A 133 -13.72 1.81 -15.58
CA LEU A 133 -12.26 1.68 -15.42
C LEU A 133 -11.86 0.96 -14.13
N LYS A 134 -12.78 0.81 -13.17
CA LYS A 134 -12.51 0.22 -11.85
C LYS A 134 -11.87 -1.15 -11.97
N ASP A 135 -12.43 -2.11 -12.70
CA ASP A 135 -11.85 -3.47 -12.73
C ASP A 135 -10.40 -3.50 -13.28
N ILE A 136 -10.13 -2.84 -14.41
CA ILE A 136 -8.78 -2.88 -15.02
C ILE A 136 -7.75 -2.08 -14.20
N ASN A 137 -8.12 -0.90 -13.67
CA ASN A 137 -7.18 -0.09 -12.89
C ASN A 137 -6.82 -0.78 -11.56
N GLU A 138 -7.81 -1.38 -10.90
CA GLU A 138 -7.62 -2.16 -9.67
C GLU A 138 -6.76 -3.42 -9.91
N MET A 139 -6.95 -4.10 -11.05
CA MET A 139 -6.09 -5.20 -11.47
C MET A 139 -4.65 -4.73 -11.73
N CYS A 140 -4.47 -3.57 -12.35
CA CYS A 140 -3.15 -2.97 -12.56
C CYS A 140 -2.48 -2.61 -11.23
N ALA A 141 -3.22 -2.03 -10.28
CA ALA A 141 -2.72 -1.68 -8.95
C ALA A 141 -2.32 -2.93 -8.16
N SER A 142 -3.15 -3.98 -8.19
CA SER A 142 -2.83 -5.28 -7.57
C SER A 142 -1.59 -5.93 -8.21
N ARG A 143 -1.50 -5.91 -9.54
CA ARG A 143 -0.31 -6.41 -10.26
C ARG A 143 0.93 -5.60 -9.92
N PHE A 144 0.81 -4.28 -9.86
CA PHE A 144 1.92 -3.40 -9.51
C PHE A 144 2.39 -3.65 -8.08
N ALA A 145 1.48 -3.76 -7.12
CA ALA A 145 1.84 -4.04 -5.72
C ALA A 145 2.60 -5.38 -5.63
N ALA A 146 2.15 -6.42 -6.34
CA ALA A 146 2.83 -7.71 -6.39
C ALA A 146 4.21 -7.62 -7.06
N GLU A 147 4.35 -6.87 -8.15
CA GLU A 147 5.61 -6.64 -8.86
C GLU A 147 6.59 -5.79 -8.04
N LEU A 148 6.09 -4.76 -7.35
CA LEU A 148 6.88 -3.87 -6.50
C LEU A 148 7.38 -4.61 -5.27
N LEU A 149 6.58 -5.48 -4.66
CA LEU A 149 7.00 -6.25 -3.49
C LEU A 149 7.88 -7.45 -3.89
N LEU A 150 7.54 -8.16 -4.96
CA LEU A 150 8.22 -9.36 -5.47
C LEU A 150 8.46 -9.24 -7.00
N PRO A 151 9.54 -8.55 -7.42
CA PRO A 151 9.82 -8.32 -8.84
C PRO A 151 10.16 -9.64 -9.55
N GLU A 152 9.86 -9.71 -10.84
CA GLU A 152 10.07 -10.90 -11.68
C GLU A 152 11.48 -11.48 -11.53
N GLU A 153 12.51 -10.64 -11.56
CA GLU A 153 13.90 -11.09 -11.48
C GLU A 153 14.25 -11.67 -10.10
N ALA A 154 13.62 -11.15 -9.04
CA ALA A 154 13.78 -11.70 -7.70
C ALA A 154 13.06 -13.05 -7.60
N LEU A 155 11.81 -13.14 -8.06
CA LEU A 155 11.07 -14.40 -8.08
C LEU A 155 11.82 -15.49 -8.85
N LEU A 156 12.35 -15.16 -10.03
CA LEU A 156 13.17 -16.08 -10.82
C LEU A 156 14.39 -16.60 -10.04
N ARG A 157 15.05 -15.73 -9.28
CA ARG A 157 16.18 -16.10 -8.43
C ARG A 157 15.75 -17.04 -7.31
N GLU A 158 14.69 -16.69 -6.57
CA GLU A 158 14.21 -17.52 -5.46
C GLU A 158 13.81 -18.92 -5.93
N ILE A 159 13.19 -19.03 -7.11
CA ILE A 159 12.83 -20.32 -7.71
C ILE A 159 14.09 -21.12 -8.05
N LYS A 160 15.08 -20.50 -8.71
CA LYS A 160 16.35 -21.19 -9.04
C LYS A 160 17.06 -21.68 -7.78
N ASP A 161 17.16 -20.82 -6.77
CA ASP A 161 17.81 -21.16 -5.51
C ASP A 161 17.06 -22.30 -4.79
N TYR A 162 15.73 -22.26 -4.81
CA TYR A 162 14.89 -23.33 -4.26
C TYR A 162 15.10 -24.67 -4.98
N LEU A 163 15.12 -24.67 -6.31
CA LEU A 163 15.36 -25.87 -7.12
C LEU A 163 16.73 -26.48 -6.82
N VAL A 164 17.78 -25.66 -6.75
CA VAL A 164 19.15 -26.10 -6.42
C VAL A 164 19.20 -26.71 -5.01
N ASN A 165 18.65 -26.01 -4.02
CA ASN A 165 18.67 -26.45 -2.62
C ASN A 165 17.89 -27.75 -2.41
N MET A 166 16.78 -27.92 -3.12
CA MET A 166 15.93 -29.12 -3.05
C MET A 166 16.34 -30.23 -4.03
N LYS A 167 17.39 -30.01 -4.83
CA LYS A 167 17.87 -30.94 -5.88
C LYS A 167 16.77 -31.34 -6.88
N ILE A 168 15.92 -30.38 -7.24
CA ILE A 168 14.84 -30.55 -8.22
C ILE A 168 15.37 -30.11 -9.59
N PRO A 169 15.24 -30.94 -10.66
CA PRO A 169 15.81 -30.62 -11.97
C PRO A 169 15.27 -29.32 -12.58
N ASP A 170 13.95 -29.13 -12.51
CA ASP A 170 13.26 -27.98 -13.07
C ASP A 170 11.85 -27.84 -12.46
N THR A 171 11.18 -26.73 -12.77
CA THR A 171 9.85 -26.38 -12.25
C THR A 171 8.74 -27.36 -12.66
N SER A 172 8.92 -28.13 -13.75
CA SER A 172 7.94 -29.15 -14.18
C SER A 172 7.94 -30.39 -13.27
N LYS A 173 8.99 -30.57 -12.46
CA LYS A 173 9.10 -31.65 -11.47
C LYS A 173 8.68 -31.23 -10.07
N MET A 174 8.34 -29.96 -9.86
CA MET A 174 7.86 -29.48 -8.57
C MET A 174 6.45 -30.02 -8.28
N THR A 175 6.31 -30.61 -7.09
CA THR A 175 5.03 -31.07 -6.55
C THR A 175 4.24 -29.94 -5.91
N PHE A 176 2.96 -30.17 -5.66
CA PHE A 176 2.10 -29.25 -4.90
C PHE A 176 2.74 -28.82 -3.56
N HIS A 177 3.25 -29.79 -2.77
CA HIS A 177 3.86 -29.51 -1.47
C HIS A 177 5.13 -28.65 -1.59
N GLN A 178 5.92 -28.83 -2.66
CA GLN A 178 7.11 -28.03 -2.91
C GLN A 178 6.75 -26.59 -3.30
N TYR A 179 5.70 -26.38 -4.12
CA TYR A 179 5.19 -25.04 -4.39
C TYR A 179 4.59 -24.39 -3.16
N ALA A 180 3.80 -25.13 -2.35
CA ALA A 180 3.25 -24.61 -1.10
C ALA A 180 4.37 -24.16 -0.13
N THR A 181 5.45 -24.94 -0.03
CA THR A 181 6.62 -24.57 0.79
C THR A 181 7.30 -23.31 0.26
N LEU A 182 7.48 -23.20 -1.05
CA LEU A 182 8.02 -22.00 -1.69
C LEU A 182 7.11 -20.78 -1.45
N MET A 183 5.79 -20.93 -1.58
CA MET A 183 4.81 -19.86 -1.34
C MET A 183 4.89 -19.31 0.08
N ILE A 184 5.00 -20.19 1.08
CA ILE A 184 5.20 -19.83 2.48
C ILE A 184 6.49 -19.03 2.64
N PHE A 185 7.59 -19.52 2.08
CA PHE A 185 8.88 -18.84 2.16
C PHE A 185 8.84 -17.44 1.51
N LEU A 186 8.25 -17.33 0.33
CA LEU A 186 8.08 -16.04 -0.37
C LEU A 186 7.19 -15.08 0.43
N THR A 187 6.09 -15.58 1.00
CA THR A 187 5.17 -14.80 1.85
C THR A 187 5.92 -14.16 3.02
N VAL A 188 6.74 -14.93 3.73
CA VAL A 188 7.50 -14.43 4.89
C VAL A 188 8.63 -13.50 4.47
N LYS A 189 9.40 -13.88 3.44
CA LYS A 189 10.59 -13.13 3.00
C LYS A 189 10.22 -11.78 2.41
N TYR A 190 9.21 -11.73 1.54
CA TYR A 190 8.76 -10.52 0.86
C TYR A 190 7.63 -9.80 1.57
N GLN A 191 7.07 -10.41 2.63
CA GLN A 191 6.00 -9.85 3.45
C GLN A 191 4.78 -9.47 2.60
N MET A 192 4.45 -10.36 1.66
CA MET A 192 3.37 -10.21 0.70
C MET A 192 2.30 -11.25 1.02
N PRO A 193 0.99 -10.90 1.00
CA PRO A 193 -0.08 -11.84 1.34
C PRO A 193 0.02 -13.16 0.56
N LEU A 194 -0.23 -14.29 1.23
CA LEU A 194 -0.13 -15.62 0.62
C LEU A 194 -0.95 -15.74 -0.67
N LYS A 195 -2.15 -15.16 -0.69
CA LYS A 195 -3.01 -15.14 -1.88
C LYS A 195 -2.30 -14.42 -3.05
N ALA A 196 -1.72 -13.24 -2.81
CA ALA A 196 -0.95 -12.51 -3.81
C ALA A 196 0.26 -13.31 -4.32
N VAL A 197 0.96 -14.06 -3.46
CA VAL A 197 2.07 -14.95 -3.86
C VAL A 197 1.59 -16.06 -4.81
N ILE A 198 0.43 -16.66 -4.53
CA ILE A 198 -0.16 -17.70 -5.40
C ILE A 198 -0.42 -17.13 -6.79
N TYR A 199 -1.10 -15.99 -6.88
CA TYR A 199 -1.38 -15.34 -8.17
C TYR A 199 -0.09 -14.92 -8.87
N ARG A 200 0.88 -14.36 -8.14
CA ARG A 200 2.17 -13.95 -8.67
C ARG A 200 2.94 -15.10 -9.34
N LEU A 201 2.92 -16.29 -8.75
CA LEU A 201 3.53 -17.48 -9.36
C LEU A 201 2.80 -17.91 -10.63
N ALA A 202 1.48 -17.74 -10.69
CA ALA A 202 0.68 -18.12 -11.84
C ALA A 202 0.86 -17.14 -13.01
N GLU A 203 0.89 -15.85 -12.70
CA GLU A 203 1.14 -14.75 -13.62
C GLU A 203 2.47 -14.89 -14.36
N GLU A 204 3.51 -15.38 -13.68
CA GLU A 204 4.83 -15.65 -14.27
C GLU A 204 4.94 -17.08 -14.84
N GLY A 205 3.83 -17.82 -14.89
CA GLY A 205 3.73 -19.12 -15.57
C GLY A 205 4.32 -20.32 -14.81
N TYR A 206 4.66 -20.17 -13.53
CA TYR A 206 5.23 -21.26 -12.73
C TYR A 206 4.17 -22.26 -12.25
N ILE A 207 2.96 -21.79 -11.95
CA ILE A 207 1.81 -22.65 -11.64
C ILE A 207 0.69 -22.44 -12.67
N LYS A 208 0.07 -23.53 -13.11
CA LYS A 208 -1.05 -23.49 -14.08
C LYS A 208 -2.40 -23.68 -13.41
N ASN A 209 -2.45 -24.49 -12.35
CA ASN A 209 -3.68 -24.85 -11.65
C ASN A 209 -3.86 -23.99 -10.40
N ILE A 210 -4.24 -22.72 -10.57
CA ILE A 210 -4.46 -21.79 -9.45
C ILE A 210 -5.54 -22.33 -8.50
N GLU A 211 -6.60 -22.91 -9.05
CA GLU A 211 -7.76 -23.42 -8.30
C GLU A 211 -7.36 -24.44 -7.22
N GLU A 212 -6.38 -25.30 -7.52
CA GLU A 212 -5.84 -26.26 -6.55
C GLU A 212 -5.23 -25.59 -5.32
N TYR A 213 -4.48 -24.50 -5.51
CA TYR A 213 -3.87 -23.76 -4.39
C TYR A 213 -4.90 -22.91 -3.64
N ILE A 214 -5.86 -22.32 -4.34
CA ILE A 214 -6.95 -21.56 -3.71
C ILE A 214 -7.84 -22.47 -2.88
N LYS A 215 -8.19 -23.67 -3.37
CA LYS A 215 -8.97 -24.66 -2.61
C LYS A 215 -8.25 -25.12 -1.34
N ASN A 216 -6.92 -25.15 -1.36
CA ASN A 216 -6.08 -25.53 -0.22
C ASN A 216 -5.51 -24.31 0.54
N TYR A 217 -6.02 -23.10 0.29
CA TYR A 217 -5.47 -21.86 0.84
C TYR A 217 -5.40 -21.87 2.37
N GLU A 218 -6.50 -22.24 3.05
CA GLU A 218 -6.53 -22.28 4.52
C GLU A 218 -5.56 -23.33 5.09
N PHE A 219 -5.37 -24.45 4.40
CA PHE A 219 -4.36 -25.43 4.80
C PHE A 219 -2.94 -24.83 4.73
N ILE A 220 -2.57 -24.22 3.61
CA ILE A 220 -1.24 -23.61 3.42
C ILE A 220 -1.03 -22.48 4.44
N LYS A 221 -2.07 -21.68 4.69
CA LYS A 221 -2.05 -20.58 5.68
C LYS A 221 -1.91 -21.07 7.12
N ASN A 222 -2.54 -22.19 7.48
CA ASN A 222 -2.36 -22.80 8.80
C ASN A 222 -0.93 -23.32 8.97
N VAL A 223 -0.39 -24.00 7.95
CA VAL A 223 1.02 -24.44 7.96
C VAL A 223 1.97 -23.24 8.10
N LEU A 224 1.74 -22.14 7.36
CA LEU A 224 2.51 -20.89 7.49
C LEU A 224 2.54 -20.38 8.94
N ARG A 225 1.42 -20.46 9.67
CA ARG A 225 1.27 -19.99 11.05
C ARG A 225 1.93 -20.91 12.08
N GLU A 226 2.06 -22.19 11.78
CA GLU A 226 2.63 -23.19 12.68
C GLU A 226 4.15 -23.38 12.53
N ILE A 227 4.76 -22.84 11.46
CA ILE A 227 6.21 -22.98 11.25
C ILE A 227 7.00 -22.18 12.30
N GLU A 228 7.59 -22.92 13.25
CA GLU A 228 8.38 -22.36 14.36
C GLU A 228 9.55 -21.47 13.90
N ILE A 229 10.21 -21.81 12.78
CA ILE A 229 11.36 -21.05 12.26
C ILE A 229 10.97 -19.60 11.89
N PHE A 230 9.72 -19.38 11.47
CA PHE A 230 9.23 -18.06 11.08
C PHE A 230 8.26 -17.45 12.09
N LYS A 231 8.02 -18.12 13.21
CA LYS A 231 6.96 -17.80 14.17
C LYS A 231 6.91 -16.32 14.54
N LYS A 232 8.02 -15.75 15.02
CA LYS A 232 8.08 -14.33 15.42
C LYS A 232 7.67 -13.39 14.27
N ARG A 233 8.16 -13.67 13.05
CA ARG A 233 7.88 -12.85 11.87
C ARG A 233 6.44 -13.02 11.40
N VAL A 234 5.91 -14.23 11.42
CA VAL A 234 4.52 -14.52 11.06
C VAL A 234 3.56 -13.90 12.08
N GLU A 235 3.84 -14.02 13.37
CA GLU A 235 3.06 -13.38 14.43
C GLU A 235 2.99 -11.86 14.25
N GLU A 236 4.10 -11.21 13.91
CA GLU A 236 4.14 -9.78 13.60
C GLU A 236 3.33 -9.44 12.34
N LEU A 237 3.50 -10.19 11.25
CA LEU A 237 2.80 -9.94 9.99
C LEU A 237 1.28 -10.14 10.06
N TYR A 238 0.82 -11.03 10.95
CA TYR A 238 -0.60 -11.34 11.13
C TYR A 238 -1.26 -10.59 12.29
N LYS A 239 -0.49 -9.76 13.01
CA LYS A 239 -0.99 -8.76 13.96
C LYS A 239 -1.59 -7.56 13.23
N LYS A 240 -2.44 -6.80 13.92
CA LYS A 240 -3.12 -5.62 13.36
C LYS A 240 -2.29 -4.34 13.51
N GLU A 241 -1.37 -4.36 14.48
CA GLU A 241 -0.51 -3.25 14.82
C GLU A 241 0.47 -2.94 13.67
N ASN A 242 0.55 -1.67 13.30
CA ASN A 242 1.50 -1.17 12.32
C ASN A 242 2.41 -0.13 12.98
N ASN A 243 3.58 -0.58 13.43
CA ASN A 243 4.59 0.27 14.06
C ASN A 243 5.56 0.90 13.04
N TYR A 244 5.30 0.72 11.74
CA TYR A 244 6.16 1.21 10.65
C TYR A 244 5.59 2.45 9.97
N VAL A 245 4.39 2.85 10.36
CA VAL A 245 3.72 4.06 9.93
C VAL A 245 3.57 4.96 11.15
N LEU A 246 4.05 6.19 11.04
CA LEU A 246 3.67 7.26 11.95
C LEU A 246 2.46 7.96 11.32
N PRO A 247 1.26 7.85 11.90
CA PRO A 247 0.06 8.50 11.35
C PRO A 247 0.27 10.02 11.32
N TYR A 248 -0.25 10.68 10.29
CA TYR A 248 -0.36 12.14 10.23
C TYR A 248 -1.47 12.62 11.17
N SER A 249 -1.22 12.43 12.46
CA SER A 249 -2.16 12.76 13.52
C SER A 249 -2.60 14.22 13.48
N SER A 250 -3.72 14.51 14.14
CA SER A 250 -4.16 15.89 14.36
C SER A 250 -3.05 16.75 14.95
N THR A 251 -2.10 16.20 15.72
CA THR A 251 -0.96 16.97 16.23
C THR A 251 -0.05 17.50 15.13
N TYR A 252 0.22 16.74 14.07
CA TYR A 252 1.00 17.25 12.93
C TYR A 252 0.21 18.28 12.13
N VAL A 253 -1.09 18.05 11.94
CA VAL A 253 -2.01 19.01 11.30
C VAL A 253 -2.10 20.31 12.10
N ASP A 254 -2.25 20.22 13.41
CA ASP A 254 -2.36 21.36 14.32
C ASP A 254 -1.04 22.16 14.33
N MET A 255 0.11 21.47 14.27
CA MET A 255 1.42 22.11 14.14
C MET A 255 1.61 22.78 12.79
N GLU A 256 1.24 22.10 11.69
CA GLU A 256 1.27 22.69 10.35
C GLU A 256 0.37 23.91 10.27
N ARG A 257 -0.87 23.81 10.76
CA ARG A 257 -1.81 24.92 10.81
C ARG A 257 -1.30 26.05 11.68
N ALA A 258 -0.78 25.76 12.87
CA ALA A 258 -0.23 26.77 13.76
C ALA A 258 0.97 27.50 13.09
N PHE A 259 1.80 26.76 12.35
CA PHE A 259 2.90 27.34 11.59
C PHE A 259 2.41 28.21 10.42
N SER A 260 1.51 27.68 9.58
CA SER A 260 1.04 28.35 8.37
C SER A 260 0.18 29.57 8.65
N THR A 261 -0.60 29.55 9.73
CA THR A 261 -1.38 30.70 10.20
C THR A 261 -0.56 31.73 10.98
N GLY A 262 0.76 31.50 11.13
CA GLY A 262 1.67 32.36 11.89
C GLY A 262 1.42 32.37 13.39
N ASN A 263 0.61 31.43 13.90
CA ASN A 263 0.31 31.27 15.32
C ASN A 263 1.47 30.65 16.12
N ALA A 264 2.42 29.98 15.44
CA ALA A 264 3.65 29.45 16.02
C ALA A 264 4.83 29.65 15.07
N SER A 265 5.97 30.06 15.61
CA SER A 265 7.22 30.20 14.86
C SER A 265 7.86 28.85 14.55
N ARG A 266 8.79 28.83 13.57
CA ARG A 266 9.57 27.64 13.19
C ARG A 266 10.27 27.04 14.41
N GLU A 267 10.87 27.89 15.24
CA GLU A 267 11.59 27.49 16.44
C GLU A 267 10.66 26.84 17.48
N GLU A 268 9.45 27.39 17.67
CA GLU A 268 8.44 26.86 18.60
C GLU A 268 7.94 25.48 18.15
N ILE A 269 7.62 25.33 16.86
CA ILE A 269 7.19 24.04 16.29
C ILE A 269 8.29 22.98 16.45
N LEU A 270 9.55 23.34 16.14
CA LEU A 270 10.68 22.42 16.29
C LEU A 270 10.93 22.03 17.75
N GLU A 271 10.73 22.94 18.70
CA GLU A 271 10.89 22.65 20.12
C GLU A 271 9.78 21.73 20.62
N ASP A 272 8.53 22.01 20.27
CA ASP A 272 7.37 21.22 20.69
C ASP A 272 7.35 19.84 20.04
N ALA A 273 7.73 19.73 18.76
CA ALA A 273 7.94 18.47 18.08
C ALA A 273 8.98 17.58 18.79
N LYS A 274 10.10 18.17 19.23
CA LYS A 274 11.12 17.43 20.01
C LYS A 274 10.59 16.97 21.37
N LYS A 275 9.82 17.82 22.07
CA LYS A 275 9.22 17.46 23.36
C LYS A 275 8.18 16.36 23.25
N LEU A 276 7.44 16.35 22.14
CA LEU A 276 6.40 15.36 21.84
C LEU A 276 6.95 14.11 21.14
N GLU A 277 8.27 14.02 20.96
CA GLU A 277 8.96 12.91 20.30
C GLU A 277 8.40 12.61 18.90
N LEU A 278 8.02 13.67 18.17
CA LEU A 278 7.50 13.58 16.81
C LEU A 278 8.63 13.34 15.79
N ASP A 279 8.24 12.90 14.59
CA ASP A 279 9.18 12.71 13.49
C ASP A 279 9.69 14.07 12.99
N MET A 280 10.92 14.39 13.38
CA MET A 280 11.56 15.66 13.02
C MET A 280 11.71 15.85 11.52
N LYS A 281 11.80 14.76 10.73
CA LYS A 281 11.89 14.86 9.28
C LYS A 281 10.56 15.35 8.69
N LEU A 282 9.45 14.83 9.19
CA LEU A 282 8.11 15.25 8.78
C LEU A 282 7.84 16.70 9.20
N ILE A 283 8.31 17.10 10.38
CA ILE A 283 8.23 18.48 10.87
C ILE A 283 9.08 19.41 10.00
N ASP A 284 10.31 19.01 9.66
CA ASP A 284 11.15 19.80 8.76
C ASP A 284 10.51 19.97 7.37
N ASP A 285 9.84 18.93 6.85
CA ASP A 285 9.08 18.97 5.59
C ASP A 285 7.89 19.93 5.69
N ILE A 286 7.09 19.88 6.77
CA ILE A 286 6.00 20.84 7.05
C ILE A 286 6.55 22.27 7.02
N LEU A 287 7.63 22.52 7.76
CA LEU A 287 8.25 23.84 7.91
C LEU A 287 8.96 24.33 6.64
N ALA A 288 9.20 23.46 5.65
CA ALA A 288 9.83 23.82 4.38
C ALA A 288 8.83 24.28 3.31
N GLN A 289 7.53 24.02 3.50
CA GLN A 289 6.49 24.26 2.48
C GLN A 289 5.92 25.69 2.46
N ASP A 290 6.09 26.50 3.51
CA ASP A 290 5.44 27.82 3.65
C ASP A 290 6.20 29.01 3.02
N THR A 291 7.00 28.80 1.96
CA THR A 291 7.56 29.94 1.20
C THR A 291 6.62 30.50 0.13
N GLU A 292 5.42 29.96 -0.06
CA GLU A 292 4.38 30.51 -0.95
C GLU A 292 3.01 30.53 -0.23
N GLU A 293 2.55 31.73 0.14
CA GLU A 293 1.27 32.03 0.84
C GLU A 293 0.04 31.71 -0.02
N ASP A 294 -1.05 31.18 0.57
CA ASP A 294 -2.26 31.96 0.92
C ASP A 294 -3.38 31.07 1.51
N ASP A 295 -4.15 31.67 2.43
CA ASP A 295 -5.23 31.14 3.27
C ASP A 295 -6.31 30.28 2.56
N GLU A 296 -6.49 28.99 2.94
CA GLU A 296 -7.80 28.28 2.86
C GLU A 296 -7.92 27.16 3.94
N GLU A 297 -8.53 27.49 5.09
CA GLU A 297 -8.98 26.51 6.10
C GLU A 297 -10.32 25.87 5.66
N THR A 298 -10.33 24.74 4.95
CA THR A 298 -11.59 24.00 4.75
C THR A 298 -11.50 22.48 4.56
N ASP A 299 -10.40 21.93 4.02
CA ASP A 299 -10.46 20.56 3.47
C ASP A 299 -10.01 19.45 4.44
N ASP A 300 -9.11 19.74 5.39
CA ASP A 300 -8.72 18.78 6.43
C ASP A 300 -9.91 18.43 7.33
N GLU A 301 -10.79 19.41 7.61
CA GLU A 301 -12.03 19.15 8.34
C GLU A 301 -12.95 18.16 7.62
N GLU A 302 -12.97 18.16 6.29
CA GLU A 302 -13.76 17.21 5.50
C GLU A 302 -13.22 15.78 5.63
N LEU A 303 -11.91 15.58 5.52
CA LEU A 303 -11.28 14.27 5.77
C LEU A 303 -11.58 13.76 7.19
N PHE A 304 -11.41 14.62 8.20
CA PHE A 304 -11.70 14.23 9.58
C PHE A 304 -13.20 14.08 9.86
N ALA A 305 -14.07 14.76 9.13
CA ALA A 305 -15.52 14.54 9.19
C ALA A 305 -15.90 13.19 8.57
N LEU A 306 -15.31 12.84 7.42
CA LEU A 306 -15.45 11.53 6.78
C LEU A 306 -14.98 10.39 7.70
N ILE A 307 -13.83 10.55 8.36
CA ILE A 307 -13.32 9.59 9.34
C ILE A 307 -14.26 9.49 10.55
N ARG A 308 -14.76 10.64 11.06
CA ARG A 308 -15.67 10.67 12.22
C ARG A 308 -17.02 10.02 11.93
N ALA A 309 -17.58 10.20 10.73
CA ALA A 309 -18.84 9.59 10.31
C ALA A 309 -18.79 8.05 10.22
N LYS A 310 -17.59 7.46 10.14
CA LYS A 310 -17.38 6.00 10.07
C LYS A 310 -17.07 5.34 11.40
N ARG A 311 -16.88 6.12 12.47
CA ARG A 311 -16.73 5.60 13.84
C ARG A 311 -18.08 5.39 14.56
N GLY A 312 -19.20 5.71 13.90
CA GLY A 312 -20.56 5.75 14.47
C GLY A 312 -21.49 4.69 13.91
#